data_AF-A0A0R2JLJ9-F1
#
_entry.id   AF-A0A0R2JLJ9-F1
#
_cell.length_a   1.000
_cell.length_b   1.000
_cell.length_c   1.000
_cell.angle_alpha   90.00
_cell.angle_beta   90.00
_cell.angle_gamma   90.00
#
_symmetry.space_group_name_H-M   'P 1'
#
loop_
_entity.id
_entity.type
_entity.pdbx_description
1 polymer ?
#
loop_
_entity_poly.entity_id
_entity_poly.type
_entity_poly.pdbx_seq_one_letter_code
_entity_poly.pdbx_strand_id
1 'polypeptide(L)' 'MEHLNHTNHNLSTGQLAIELVPVIMITTGVTSIMAAKAYQMIRRANSEGRVMEKVQSIND' A
#
# COMPACT_ATOMS: atom_id res chain seq x y z
N MET A 1 -2.87 -35.50 32.26
CA MET A 1 -3.53 -34.31 32.82
C MET A 1 -2.97 -33.12 32.06
N GLU A 2 -3.72 -32.65 31.06
CA GLU A 2 -3.35 -31.51 30.22
C GLU A 2 -3.58 -30.21 30.99
N HIS A 3 -2.52 -29.57 31.46
CA HIS A 3 -2.57 -28.15 31.80
C HIS A 3 -2.18 -27.37 30.55
N LEU A 4 -3.15 -27.18 29.65
CA LEU A 4 -3.12 -26.05 28.73
C LEU A 4 -3.20 -24.79 29.58
N ASN A 5 -2.04 -24.31 30.01
CA ASN A 5 -1.88 -22.95 30.50
C ASN A 5 -2.26 -22.02 29.34
N HIS A 6 -3.55 -21.72 29.23
CA HIS A 6 -4.02 -20.49 28.62
C HIS A 6 -3.50 -19.37 29.51
N THR A 7 -2.23 -19.03 29.33
CA THR A 7 -1.63 -17.81 29.84
C THR A 7 -2.44 -16.69 29.21
N ASN A 8 -3.45 -16.25 29.96
CA ASN A 8 -4.32 -15.14 29.64
C ASN A 8 -3.42 -13.89 29.74
N HIS A 9 -2.56 -13.71 28.74
CA HIS A 9 -1.79 -12.50 28.55
C HIS A 9 -2.82 -11.43 28.21
N ASN A 10 -3.24 -10.70 29.24
CA ASN A 10 -3.92 -9.43 29.07
C ASN A 10 -2.92 -8.52 28.35
N LEU A 11 -2.91 -8.59 27.02
CA LEU A 11 -2.02 -7.82 26.17
C LEU A 11 -2.38 -6.37 26.37
N SER A 12 -1.48 -5.62 27.01
CA SER A 12 -1.70 -4.19 27.19
C SER A 12 -1.66 -3.52 25.83
N THR A 13 -2.38 -2.41 25.69
CA THR A 13 -2.38 -1.61 24.45
C THR A 13 -0.96 -1.22 24.01
N GLY A 14 -0.03 -1.02 24.94
CA GLY A 14 1.37 -0.74 24.65
C GLY A 14 2.13 -1.93 24.05
N GLN A 15 1.86 -3.15 24.51
CA GLN A 15 2.45 -4.36 23.94
C GLN A 15 1.88 -4.67 22.56
N LEU A 16 0.57 -4.48 22.37
CA LEU A 16 -0.07 -4.57 21.05
C LEU A 16 0.56 -3.59 20.05
N ALA A 17 0.81 -2.35 20.47
CA ALA A 17 1.44 -1.35 19.60
C ALA A 17 2.83 -1.80 19.12
N ILE A 18 3.64 -2.40 20.00
CA ILE A 18 4.97 -2.92 19.68
C ILE A 18 4.88 -4.12 18.73
N GLU A 19 3.98 -5.06 19.01
CA GLU A 19 3.77 -6.25 18.17
C GLU A 19 3.22 -5.90 16.77
N LEU A 20 2.51 -4.78 16.64
CA LEU A 20 1.99 -4.30 15.35
C LEU A 20 3.02 -3.56 14.51
N VAL A 21 4.17 -3.15 15.06
CA VAL A 21 5.22 -2.43 14.30
C VAL A 21 5.64 -3.15 13.01
N PRO A 22 5.90 -4.47 13.00
CA PRO A 22 6.26 -5.18 11.76
C PRO A 22 5.14 -5.14 10.72
N VAL A 23 3.88 -5.24 11.15
CA VAL A 23 2.71 -5.18 10.26
C VAL A 23 2.59 -3.79 9.65
N ILE A 24 2.75 -2.74 10.45
CA ILE A 24 2.75 -1.35 9.99
C ILE A 24 3.89 -1.11 8.99
N MET A 25 5.09 -1.65 9.25
CA MET A 25 6.23 -1.49 8.36
C MET A 25 5.99 -2.15 6.99
N ILE A 26 5.48 -3.39 6.99
CA ILE A 26 5.18 -4.12 5.74
C ILE A 26 4.08 -3.41 4.95
N THR A 27 2.98 -3.04 5.60
CA THR A 27 1.85 -2.37 4.95
C THR A 27 2.24 -1.01 4.39
N THR A 28 3.04 -0.23 5.11
CA THR A 28 3.57 1.05 4.63
C THR A 28 4.47 0.84 3.40
N GLY A 29 5.33 -0.19 3.44
CA GLY A 29 6.18 -0.57 2.31
C GLY A 29 5.36 -0.89 1.05
N VAL A 30 4.37 -1.77 1.16
CA VAL A 30 3.48 -2.14 0.04
C VAL A 30 2.73 -0.92 -0.50
N THR A 31 2.20 -0.09 0.39
CA THR A 31 1.48 1.14 0.03
C THR A 31 2.38 2.10 -0.75
N SER A 32 3.63 2.27 -0.31
CA SER A 32 4.59 3.15 -1.00
C SER A 32 4.93 2.66 -2.42
N ILE A 33 5.07 1.35 -2.62
CA ILE A 33 5.31 0.75 -3.93
C ILE A 33 4.09 0.94 -4.84
N MET A 34 2.89 0.71 -4.31
CA MET A 34 1.64 0.90 -5.05
C MET A 34 1.46 2.37 -5.46
N ALA A 35 1.72 3.31 -4.55
CA ALA A 35 1.67 4.74 -4.84
C ALA A 35 2.67 5.12 -5.95
N ALA A 36 3.93 4.65 -5.86
CA ALA A 36 4.94 4.92 -6.87
C ALA A 36 4.52 4.40 -8.26
N LYS A 37 3.96 3.18 -8.32
CA LYS A 37 3.43 2.63 -9.58
C LYS A 37 2.22 3.40 -10.09
N ALA A 38 1.31 3.82 -9.21
CA ALA A 38 0.16 4.63 -9.59
C ALA A 38 0.59 5.96 -10.23
N TYR A 39 1.57 6.66 -9.65
CA TYR A 39 2.12 7.88 -10.26
C TYR A 39 2.71 7.63 -11.66
N GLN A 40 3.43 6.53 -11.86
CA GLN A 40 3.97 6.18 -13.16
C GLN A 40 2.87 5.87 -14.18
N MET A 41 1.85 5.10 -13.78
CA MET A 41 0.71 4.78 -14.63
C MET A 41 -0.07 6.03 -15.04
N ILE A 42 -0.39 6.90 -14.09
CA ILE A 42 -1.11 8.16 -14.36
C ILE A 42 -0.28 9.06 -15.29
N ARG A 43 1.02 9.21 -15.02
CA ARG A 43 1.90 10.03 -15.87
C ARG A 43 1.95 9.48 -17.31
N ARG A 44 2.03 8.16 -17.46
CA ARG A 44 2.04 7.50 -18.76
C ARG A 44 0.70 7.69 -19.49
N ALA A 45 -0.41 7.40 -18.83
CA ALA A 45 -1.74 7.60 -19.40
C ALA A 45 -1.96 9.05 -19.85
N ASN A 46 -1.54 10.03 -19.06
CA ASN A 46 -1.62 11.44 -19.43
C ASN A 46 -0.73 11.78 -20.63
N SER A 47 0.46 11.19 -20.75
CA SER A 47 1.33 11.40 -21.91
C SER A 47 0.75 10.79 -23.19
N GLU A 48 0.19 9.58 -23.10
CA GLU A 48 -0.43 8.89 -24.23
C GLU A 48 -1.72 9.60 -24.67
N GLY A 49 -2.55 10.02 -23.72
CA GLY A 49 -3.76 10.82 -23.99
C GLY A 49 -3.46 12.13 -24.71
N ARG A 50 -2.43 12.88 -24.26
CA ARG A 50 -2.02 14.13 -24.94
C ARG A 50 -1.48 13.90 -26.35
N VAL A 51 -0.79 12.80 -26.59
CA VAL A 51 -0.31 12.46 -27.94
C VAL A 51 -1.50 12.13 -28.84
N MET A 52 -2.46 11.35 -28.34
CA MET A 52 -3.66 10.98 -29.10
C MET A 52 -4.54 12.19 -29.42
N GLU A 53 -4.76 13.09 -28.46
CA GLU A 53 -5.45 14.37 -28.66
C GLU A 53 -4.75 15.22 -29.72
N LYS A 54 -3.41 15.30 -29.67
CA LYS A 54 -2.63 16.05 -30.66
C LYS A 54 -2.74 15.45 -32.06
N VAL A 55 -2.69 14.12 -32.19
CA VAL A 55 -2.86 13.43 -33.49
C VAL A 55 -4.27 13.66 -34.03
N GLN A 56 -5.29 13.62 -33.16
CA GLN A 56 -6.66 13.89 -33.57
C GLN A 56 -6.84 15.33 -34.04
N SER A 57 -6.30 16.32 -33.32
CA SER A 57 -6.36 17.73 -33.72
C SER A 57 -5.60 18.08 -35.01
N ILE A 58 -4.68 17.23 -35.47
CA ILE A 58 -3.96 17.39 -36.75
C ILE A 58 -4.75 16.76 -37.90
N ASN A 59 -5.60 15.77 -37.60
CA ASN A 59 -6.38 15.02 -38.58
C ASN A 59 -7.80 15.57 -38.79
N ASP A 60 -8.26 16.50 -37.95
CA ASP A 60 -9.48 17.29 -38.10
C ASP A 60 -9.19 18.64 -38.78
#